data_AF-A0A0W0WZF9-F1
#
_entry.id   AF-A0A0W0WZF9-F1
#
_cell.length_a   1.000
_cell.length_b   1.000
_cell.length_c   1.000
_cell.angle_alpha   90.00
_cell.angle_beta   90.00
_cell.angle_gamma   90.00
#
_symmetry.space_group_name_H-M   'P 1'
#
loop_
_entity.id
_entity.type
_entity.pdbx_description
1 polymer ?
#
loop_
_entity_poly.entity_id
_entity_poly.type
_entity_poly.pdbx_seq_one_letter_code
_entity_poly.pdbx_strand_id
1 'polypeptide(L)'
;MINELIKDLHNNLVGIPYLLNEGKFVEAEKELAVAAKNLQELMDYSLFLPAYEEKAQSFLENFVELSMRMAFLSTDRLIGAYDEAVACNDTIKAANLLQQIKNKLTFMREAYADALKDGRGQTAAFIDFSTDFPRLLACLKKSEEKAVVQHMCNNFENAMNFQYGQHQFFSLTRSSEEFQANLIPMRSDSEFEP
;
A
#
# COMPACT_ATOMS: atom_id res chain seq x y z
N MET A 1 10.09 10.11 -38.42
CA MET A 1 9.06 9.24 -37.82
C MET A 1 9.64 8.02 -37.11
N ILE A 2 9.87 6.85 -37.74
CA ILE A 2 10.39 5.65 -37.01
C ILE A 2 11.75 5.91 -36.34
N ASN A 3 12.66 6.63 -36.99
CA ASN A 3 13.95 6.98 -36.40
C ASN A 3 13.83 7.92 -35.18
N GLU A 4 12.83 8.80 -35.16
CA GLU A 4 12.56 9.67 -34.01
C GLU A 4 11.95 8.85 -32.87
N LEU A 5 10.99 7.98 -33.17
CA LEU A 5 10.40 7.04 -32.21
C LEU A 5 11.46 6.17 -31.52
N ILE A 6 12.39 5.61 -32.30
CA ILE A 6 13.52 4.83 -31.78
C ILE A 6 14.42 5.67 -30.87
N LYS A 7 14.69 6.93 -31.24
CA LYS A 7 15.52 7.85 -30.45
C LYS A 7 14.82 8.19 -29.13
N ASP A 8 13.54 8.49 -29.17
CA ASP A 8 12.74 8.82 -27.99
C ASP A 8 12.63 7.61 -27.05
N LEU A 9 12.38 6.42 -27.60
CA LEU A 9 12.32 5.19 -26.82
C LEU A 9 13.67 4.89 -26.15
N HIS A 10 14.79 5.09 -26.87
CA HIS A 10 16.12 4.95 -26.29
C HIS A 10 16.34 5.95 -25.16
N ASN A 11 16.01 7.23 -25.37
CA ASN A 11 16.17 8.27 -24.35
C ASN A 11 15.35 7.96 -23.09
N ASN A 12 14.10 7.52 -23.23
CA ASN A 12 13.24 7.17 -22.10
C ASN A 12 13.82 6.00 -21.31
N LEU A 13 14.20 4.90 -21.99
CA LEU A 13 14.73 3.72 -21.32
C LEU A 13 16.08 3.97 -20.63
N VAL A 14 16.90 4.87 -21.20
CA VAL A 14 18.15 5.31 -20.56
C VAL A 14 17.89 6.27 -19.40
N GLY A 15 16.87 7.13 -19.49
CA GLY A 15 16.50 8.14 -18.49
C GLY A 15 15.93 7.55 -17.19
N ILE A 16 15.10 6.50 -17.29
CA ILE A 16 14.41 5.88 -16.16
C ILE A 16 15.39 5.45 -15.05
N PRO A 17 16.49 4.71 -15.31
CA PRO A 17 17.49 4.39 -14.28
C PRO A 17 18.03 5.60 -13.51
N TYR A 18 18.27 6.73 -14.18
CA TYR A 18 18.75 7.95 -13.51
C TYR A 18 17.69 8.52 -12.56
N LEU A 19 16.44 8.57 -13.00
CA LEU A 19 15.32 9.02 -12.16
C LEU A 19 15.15 8.12 -10.93
N LEU A 20 15.28 6.80 -11.10
CA LEU A 20 15.23 5.86 -9.99
C LEU A 20 16.36 6.08 -8.98
N ASN A 21 17.58 6.30 -9.46
CA ASN A 21 18.74 6.57 -8.61
C ASN A 21 18.62 7.89 -7.84
N GLU A 22 17.94 8.89 -8.41
CA GLU A 22 17.64 10.17 -7.77
C GLU A 22 16.40 10.12 -6.85
N GLY A 23 15.70 8.97 -6.76
CA GLY A 23 14.48 8.82 -5.98
C GLY A 23 13.24 9.50 -6.60
N LYS A 24 13.31 9.91 -7.87
CA LYS A 24 12.23 10.55 -8.64
C LYS A 24 11.27 9.53 -9.23
N PHE A 25 10.61 8.78 -8.35
CA PHE A 25 9.76 7.64 -8.75
C PHE A 25 8.54 8.04 -9.58
N VAL A 26 7.92 9.20 -9.29
CA VAL A 26 6.72 9.64 -10.02
C VAL A 26 7.07 10.02 -11.45
N GLU A 27 8.22 10.66 -11.63
CA GLU A 27 8.80 10.98 -12.93
C GLU A 27 9.18 9.71 -13.68
N ALA A 28 9.82 8.75 -13.01
CA ALA A 28 10.18 7.46 -13.59
C ALA A 28 8.94 6.68 -14.07
N GLU A 29 7.85 6.65 -13.29
CA GLU A 29 6.59 6.03 -13.70
C GLU A 29 5.98 6.71 -14.92
N LYS A 30 6.04 8.04 -15.00
CA LYS A 30 5.58 8.79 -16.18
C LYS A 30 6.43 8.47 -17.41
N GLU A 31 7.75 8.45 -17.30
CA GLU A 31 8.63 8.09 -18.42
C GLU A 31 8.42 6.64 -18.86
N LEU A 32 8.20 5.72 -17.93
CA LEU A 32 7.89 4.34 -18.23
C LEU A 32 6.56 4.22 -19.00
N ALA A 33 5.53 4.98 -18.62
CA ALA A 33 4.26 5.02 -19.36
C ALA A 33 4.41 5.59 -20.78
N VAL A 34 5.26 6.62 -20.96
CA VAL A 34 5.57 7.15 -22.30
C VAL A 34 6.36 6.13 -23.11
N ALA A 35 7.36 5.45 -22.52
CA ALA A 35 8.11 4.38 -23.15
C ALA A 35 7.18 3.22 -23.58
N ALA A 36 6.22 2.83 -22.75
CA ALA A 36 5.23 1.81 -23.08
C ALA A 36 4.43 2.16 -24.35
N LYS A 37 3.95 3.40 -24.43
CA LYS A 37 3.21 3.89 -25.61
C LYS A 37 4.09 3.89 -26.87
N ASN A 38 5.31 4.40 -26.77
CA ASN A 38 6.24 4.45 -27.90
C ASN A 38 6.68 3.05 -28.35
N LEU A 39 6.86 2.12 -27.41
CA LEU A 39 7.18 0.74 -27.70
C LEU A 39 6.03 0.05 -28.42
N GLN A 40 4.78 0.24 -27.98
CA GLN A 40 3.61 -0.30 -28.67
C GLN A 40 3.57 0.19 -30.12
N GLU A 41 3.77 1.49 -30.36
CA GLU A 41 3.80 2.06 -31.70
C GLU A 41 4.95 1.44 -32.54
N LEU A 42 6.12 1.21 -31.96
CA LEU A 42 7.24 0.57 -32.66
C LEU A 42 6.95 -0.90 -32.99
N MET A 43 6.32 -1.64 -32.07
CA MET A 43 5.91 -3.03 -32.28
C MET A 43 4.91 -3.13 -33.43
N ASP A 44 3.94 -2.22 -33.50
CA ASP A 44 2.95 -2.17 -34.58
C ASP A 44 3.61 -1.94 -35.95
N TYR A 45 4.68 -1.12 -36.01
CA TYR A 45 5.48 -0.95 -37.24
C TYR A 45 6.32 -2.19 -37.59
N SER A 46 6.86 -2.88 -36.60
CA SER A 46 7.73 -4.05 -36.81
C SER A 46 7.01 -5.21 -37.51
N LEU A 47 5.70 -5.34 -37.31
CA LEU A 47 4.85 -6.33 -38.00
C LEU A 47 4.89 -6.21 -39.54
N PHE A 48 5.14 -5.00 -40.05
CA PHE A 48 5.16 -4.72 -41.50
C PHE A 48 6.57 -4.44 -42.02
N LEU A 49 7.54 -4.23 -41.13
CA LEU A 49 8.91 -3.87 -41.47
C LEU A 49 9.91 -4.77 -40.68
N PRO A 50 10.20 -5.99 -41.19
CA PRO A 50 11.05 -6.97 -40.51
C PRO A 50 12.45 -6.45 -40.14
N ALA A 51 12.95 -5.43 -40.86
CA ALA A 51 14.22 -4.77 -40.56
C ALA A 51 14.28 -4.13 -39.16
N TYR A 52 13.14 -3.92 -38.48
CA TYR A 52 13.06 -3.35 -37.14
C TYR A 52 12.68 -4.37 -36.05
N GLU A 53 12.41 -5.63 -36.40
CA GLU A 53 11.94 -6.66 -35.47
C GLU A 53 12.93 -6.91 -34.33
N GLU A 54 14.20 -7.15 -34.66
CA GLU A 54 15.27 -7.38 -33.67
C GLU A 54 15.42 -6.19 -32.71
N LYS A 55 15.29 -4.96 -33.25
CA LYS A 55 15.42 -3.74 -32.47
C LYS A 55 14.22 -3.51 -31.56
N ALA A 56 13.01 -3.78 -32.04
CA ALA A 56 11.78 -3.72 -31.25
C ALA A 56 11.81 -4.75 -30.11
N GLN A 57 12.30 -5.96 -30.38
CA GLN A 57 12.48 -7.01 -29.37
C GLN A 57 13.50 -6.60 -28.30
N SER A 58 14.64 -6.02 -28.69
CA SER A 58 15.64 -5.50 -27.74
C SER A 58 15.06 -4.41 -26.83
N PHE A 59 14.25 -3.50 -27.38
CA PHE A 59 13.58 -2.49 -26.57
C PHE A 59 12.51 -3.08 -25.65
N LEU A 60 11.78 -4.10 -26.10
CA LEU A 60 10.80 -4.81 -25.28
C LEU A 60 11.47 -5.48 -24.07
N GLU A 61 12.62 -6.13 -24.26
CA GLU A 61 13.37 -6.76 -23.16
C GLU A 61 13.82 -5.74 -22.12
N ASN A 62 14.40 -4.62 -22.56
CA ASN A 62 14.83 -3.55 -21.67
C ASN A 62 13.63 -2.90 -20.94
N PHE A 63 12.50 -2.71 -21.66
CA PHE A 63 11.27 -2.21 -21.05
C PHE A 63 10.73 -3.14 -19.96
N VAL A 64 10.76 -4.47 -20.18
CA VAL A 64 10.33 -5.47 -19.19
C VAL A 64 11.24 -5.42 -17.97
N GLU A 65 12.56 -5.35 -18.16
CA GLU A 65 13.53 -5.23 -17.07
C GLU A 65 13.25 -4.00 -16.19
N LEU A 66 13.12 -2.82 -16.80
CA LEU A 66 12.83 -1.58 -16.08
C LEU A 66 11.48 -1.62 -15.39
N SER A 67 10.46 -2.21 -16.03
CA SER A 67 9.12 -2.36 -15.45
C SER A 67 9.13 -3.23 -14.20
N MET A 68 9.85 -4.36 -14.24
CA MET A 68 10.00 -5.24 -13.09
C MET A 68 10.76 -4.56 -11.95
N ARG A 69 11.88 -3.90 -12.25
CA ARG A 69 12.65 -3.13 -11.26
C ARG A 69 11.81 -2.03 -10.61
N MET A 70 11.05 -1.28 -11.40
CA MET A 70 10.13 -0.25 -10.92
C MET A 70 9.01 -0.86 -10.05
N ALA A 71 8.46 -2.02 -10.43
CA ALA A 71 7.45 -2.71 -9.64
C ALA A 71 7.97 -3.12 -8.25
N PHE A 72 9.19 -3.65 -8.16
CA PHE A 72 9.85 -3.94 -6.87
C PHE A 72 10.01 -2.69 -6.02
N LEU A 73 10.67 -1.66 -6.55
CA LEU A 73 10.96 -0.43 -5.81
C LEU A 73 9.69 0.31 -5.37
N SER A 74 8.69 0.41 -6.24
CA SER A 74 7.41 1.03 -5.87
C SER A 74 6.66 0.23 -4.81
N THR A 75 6.71 -1.11 -4.86
CA THR A 75 6.07 -1.94 -3.84
C THR A 75 6.73 -1.78 -2.48
N ASP A 76 8.06 -1.79 -2.42
CA ASP A 76 8.81 -1.54 -1.18
C ASP A 76 8.48 -0.16 -0.58
N ARG A 77 8.44 0.88 -1.42
CA ARG A 77 8.02 2.23 -0.99
C ARG A 77 6.57 2.25 -0.47
N LEU A 78 5.66 1.53 -1.12
CA LEU A 78 4.26 1.45 -0.67
C LEU A 78 4.16 0.75 0.69
N ILE A 79 5.00 -0.26 0.96
CA ILE A 79 5.07 -0.91 2.29
C ILE A 79 5.49 0.11 3.34
N GLY A 80 6.51 0.93 3.06
CA GLY A 80 6.90 2.03 3.96
C GLY A 80 5.78 3.03 4.21
N ALA A 81 5.08 3.47 3.15
CA ALA A 81 3.93 4.37 3.27
C ALA A 81 2.74 3.74 4.03
N TYR A 82 2.57 2.42 3.92
CA TYR A 82 1.58 1.66 4.67
C TYR A 82 1.90 1.68 6.17
N ASP A 83 3.17 1.42 6.53
CA ASP A 83 3.61 1.48 7.93
C ASP A 83 3.40 2.86 8.55
N GLU A 84 3.66 3.93 7.79
CA GLU A 84 3.38 5.30 8.21
C GLU A 84 1.88 5.55 8.42
N ALA A 85 1.03 5.11 7.50
CA ALA A 85 -0.41 5.27 7.61
C ALA A 85 -0.98 4.55 8.84
N VAL A 86 -0.47 3.34 9.11
CA VAL A 86 -0.80 2.55 10.31
C VAL A 86 -0.37 3.28 11.58
N ALA A 87 0.85 3.81 11.63
CA ALA A 87 1.35 4.56 12.78
C ALA A 87 0.53 5.84 13.06
N CYS A 88 0.00 6.47 12.00
CA CYS A 88 -0.86 7.64 12.09
C CYS A 88 -2.35 7.31 12.33
N ASN A 89 -2.72 6.04 12.51
CA ASN A 89 -4.11 5.57 12.64
C ASN A 89 -5.02 5.94 11.45
N ASP A 90 -4.44 6.18 10.27
CA ASP A 90 -5.17 6.44 9.04
C ASP A 90 -5.56 5.12 8.37
N THR A 91 -6.64 4.52 8.88
CA THR A 91 -7.12 3.21 8.44
C THR A 91 -7.57 3.18 6.97
N ILE A 92 -8.13 4.28 6.46
CA ILE A 92 -8.57 4.40 5.06
C ILE A 92 -7.35 4.40 4.15
N LYS A 93 -6.33 5.22 4.45
CA LYS A 93 -5.10 5.27 3.66
C LYS A 93 -4.34 3.95 3.73
N ALA A 94 -4.24 3.33 4.91
CA ALA A 94 -3.58 2.04 5.09
C ALA A 94 -4.26 0.94 4.25
N ALA A 95 -5.60 0.85 4.25
CA ALA A 95 -6.33 -0.11 3.44
C ALA A 95 -6.11 0.10 1.93
N ASN A 96 -6.15 1.36 1.47
CA ASN A 96 -5.90 1.70 0.07
C ASN A 96 -4.46 1.35 -0.37
N LEU A 97 -3.47 1.59 0.48
CA LEU A 97 -2.07 1.25 0.21
C LEU A 97 -1.88 -0.27 0.16
N LEU A 98 -2.49 -1.01 1.09
CA LEU A 98 -2.42 -2.47 1.11
C LEU A 98 -3.02 -3.09 -0.17
N GLN A 99 -4.13 -2.54 -0.67
CA GLN A 99 -4.71 -2.98 -1.93
C GLN A 99 -3.76 -2.72 -3.12
N GLN A 100 -3.12 -1.55 -3.17
CA GLN A 100 -2.13 -1.24 -4.21
C GLN A 100 -0.92 -2.18 -4.17
N ILE A 101 -0.42 -2.49 -2.96
CA ILE A 101 0.66 -3.46 -2.76
C ILE A 101 0.25 -4.84 -3.31
N LYS A 102 -0.94 -5.33 -2.94
CA LYS A 102 -1.45 -6.63 -3.41
C LYS A 102 -1.58 -6.69 -4.93
N ASN A 103 -2.05 -5.61 -5.56
CA ASN A 103 -2.14 -5.53 -7.03
C ASN A 103 -0.75 -5.62 -7.68
N LYS A 104 0.25 -4.88 -7.17
CA LYS A 104 1.63 -4.94 -7.70
C LYS A 104 2.29 -6.31 -7.47
N LEU A 105 2.09 -6.93 -6.31
CA LEU A 105 2.59 -8.28 -6.02
C LEU A 105 1.98 -9.33 -6.96
N THR A 106 0.69 -9.17 -7.30
CA THR A 106 0.00 -10.06 -8.24
C THR A 106 0.58 -9.91 -9.64
N PHE A 107 0.70 -8.67 -10.13
CA PHE A 107 1.34 -8.36 -11.40
C PHE A 107 2.74 -8.96 -11.52
N MET A 108 3.60 -8.76 -10.51
CA MET A 108 4.97 -9.30 -10.51
C MET A 108 5.00 -10.83 -10.59
N ARG A 109 4.10 -11.50 -9.84
CA ARG A 109 4.00 -12.96 -9.86
C ARG A 109 3.53 -13.49 -11.21
N GLU A 110 2.53 -12.86 -11.81
CA GLU A 110 1.99 -13.24 -13.11
C GLU A 110 3.04 -13.02 -14.22
N ALA A 111 3.70 -11.86 -14.22
CA ALA A 111 4.77 -11.55 -15.17
C ALA A 111 5.92 -12.56 -15.11
N TYR A 112 6.32 -12.97 -13.90
CA TYR A 112 7.35 -14.01 -13.74
C TYR A 112 6.85 -15.39 -14.18
N ALA A 113 5.61 -15.75 -13.86
CA ALA A 113 5.03 -17.02 -14.28
C ALA A 113 4.96 -17.13 -15.81
N ASP A 114 4.60 -16.06 -16.50
CA ASP A 114 4.60 -16.01 -17.96
C ASP A 114 6.01 -16.05 -18.53
N ALA A 115 6.97 -15.33 -17.91
CA ALA A 115 8.37 -15.44 -18.29
C ALA A 115 8.94 -16.86 -18.14
N LEU A 116 8.52 -17.62 -17.12
CA LEU A 116 8.92 -19.03 -16.98
C LEU A 116 8.36 -19.91 -18.10
N LYS A 117 7.09 -19.72 -18.50
CA LYS A 117 6.48 -20.48 -19.61
C LYS A 117 7.23 -20.24 -20.92
N ASP A 118 7.71 -19.02 -21.13
CA ASP A 118 8.46 -18.63 -22.33
C ASP A 118 9.95 -18.99 -22.26
N GLY A 119 10.43 -19.61 -21.17
CA GLY A 119 11.85 -19.88 -20.95
C GLY A 119 12.71 -18.64 -20.63
N ARG A 120 12.09 -17.50 -20.34
CA ARG A 120 12.71 -16.19 -20.04
C ARG A 120 12.96 -15.94 -18.55
N GLY A 121 12.79 -16.96 -17.70
CA GLY A 121 12.97 -16.85 -16.25
C GLY A 121 14.39 -16.53 -15.77
N GLN A 122 15.39 -16.61 -16.66
CA GLN A 122 16.81 -16.30 -16.40
C GLN A 122 17.27 -14.99 -17.07
N THR A 123 16.34 -14.17 -17.56
CA THR A 123 16.67 -12.85 -18.12
C THR A 123 16.98 -11.84 -17.01
N ALA A 124 17.63 -10.72 -17.35
CA ALA A 124 17.99 -9.67 -16.40
C ALA A 124 16.78 -9.16 -15.58
N ALA A 125 15.58 -9.14 -16.17
CA ALA A 125 14.34 -8.75 -15.51
C ALA A 125 13.92 -9.67 -14.34
N PHE A 126 14.35 -10.94 -14.35
CA PHE A 126 13.82 -11.99 -13.47
C PHE A 126 14.87 -12.83 -12.76
N ILE A 127 16.16 -12.62 -13.04
CA ILE A 127 17.26 -13.45 -12.50
C ILE A 127 17.25 -13.49 -10.96
N ASP A 128 16.98 -12.35 -10.33
CA ASP A 128 16.92 -12.22 -8.86
C ASP A 128 15.48 -12.35 -8.32
N PHE A 129 14.48 -12.62 -9.17
CA PHE A 129 13.08 -12.67 -8.75
C PHE A 129 12.85 -13.74 -7.68
N SER A 130 13.48 -14.90 -7.83
CA SER A 130 13.36 -16.02 -6.89
C SER A 130 13.90 -15.71 -5.48
N THR A 131 14.80 -14.74 -5.36
CA THR A 131 15.36 -14.29 -4.07
C THR A 131 14.68 -13.04 -3.54
N ASP A 132 14.38 -12.07 -4.40
CA ASP A 132 13.90 -10.75 -4.00
C ASP A 132 12.40 -10.74 -3.74
N PHE A 133 11.61 -11.49 -4.52
CA PHE A 133 10.17 -11.55 -4.32
C PHE A 133 9.78 -12.17 -2.96
N PRO A 134 10.36 -13.30 -2.52
CA PRO A 134 10.10 -13.81 -1.18
C PRO A 134 10.53 -12.85 -0.05
N ARG A 135 11.64 -12.10 -0.23
CA ARG A 135 12.08 -11.08 0.74
C ARG A 135 11.06 -9.95 0.85
N LEU A 136 10.54 -9.47 -0.28
CA LEU A 136 9.49 -8.45 -0.31
C LEU A 136 8.21 -8.92 0.39
N LEU A 137 7.80 -10.18 0.17
CA LEU A 137 6.65 -10.77 0.88
C LEU A 137 6.90 -10.87 2.39
N ALA A 138 8.10 -11.25 2.82
CA ALA A 138 8.46 -11.29 4.22
C ALA A 138 8.43 -9.89 4.86
N CYS A 139 8.86 -8.86 4.12
CA CYS A 139 8.78 -7.47 4.56
C CYS A 139 7.32 -7.05 4.80
N LEU A 140 6.44 -7.27 3.81
CA LEU A 140 5.01 -6.97 3.95
C LEU A 140 4.38 -7.71 5.13
N LYS A 141 4.68 -9.00 5.30
CA LYS A 141 4.13 -9.79 6.41
C LYS A 141 4.52 -9.20 7.77
N LYS A 142 5.78 -8.78 7.92
CA LYS A 142 6.27 -8.13 9.14
C LYS A 142 5.55 -6.80 9.39
N SER A 143 5.30 -6.02 8.35
CA SER A 143 4.52 -4.78 8.42
C SER A 143 3.07 -5.03 8.85
N GLU A 144 2.39 -6.04 8.29
CA GLU A 144 1.04 -6.43 8.70
C GLU A 144 1.00 -6.90 10.16
N GLU A 145 1.96 -7.72 10.61
CA GLU A 145 2.08 -8.15 12.01
C GLU A 145 2.26 -6.96 12.96
N LYS A 146 3.10 -5.98 12.58
CA LYS A 146 3.30 -4.75 13.34
C LYS A 146 2.03 -3.91 13.41
N ALA A 147 1.25 -3.84 12.32
CA ALA A 147 0.00 -3.11 12.28
C ALA A 147 -1.05 -3.70 13.24
N VAL A 148 -1.12 -5.03 13.34
CA VAL A 148 -1.98 -5.71 14.31
C VAL A 148 -1.61 -5.32 15.74
N VAL A 149 -0.31 -5.35 16.07
CA VAL A 149 0.17 -4.95 17.40
C VAL A 149 -0.14 -3.48 17.68
N GLN A 150 0.08 -2.58 16.73
CA GLN A 150 -0.24 -1.15 16.88
C GLN A 150 -1.72 -0.95 17.17
N HIS A 151 -2.60 -1.63 16.43
CA HIS A 151 -4.04 -1.57 16.65
C HIS A 151 -4.44 -2.09 18.03
N MET A 152 -3.81 -3.18 18.51
CA MET A 152 -4.01 -3.68 19.87
C MET A 152 -3.59 -2.65 20.93
N CYS A 153 -2.43 -2.01 20.77
CA CYS A 153 -1.95 -0.96 21.67
C CYS A 153 -2.91 0.23 21.71
N ASN A 154 -3.39 0.71 20.56
CA ASN A 154 -4.35 1.81 20.50
C ASN A 154 -5.69 1.45 21.16
N ASN A 155 -6.19 0.24 20.93
CA ASN A 155 -7.41 -0.24 21.58
C ASN A 155 -7.24 -0.32 23.09
N PHE A 156 -6.08 -0.78 23.56
CA PHE A 156 -5.76 -0.83 24.97
C PHE A 156 -5.68 0.58 25.58
N GLU A 157 -5.00 1.52 24.92
CA GLU A 157 -4.94 2.92 25.35
C GLU A 157 -6.34 3.56 25.41
N ASN A 158 -7.17 3.35 24.40
CA ASN A 158 -8.56 3.82 24.39
C ASN A 158 -9.38 3.20 25.53
N ALA A 159 -9.20 1.91 25.82
CA ALA A 159 -9.87 1.24 26.93
C ALA A 159 -9.44 1.80 28.29
N MET A 160 -8.14 2.06 28.48
CA MET A 160 -7.61 2.70 29.69
C MET A 160 -8.17 4.11 29.85
N ASN A 161 -8.12 4.94 28.80
CA ASN A 161 -8.65 6.30 28.81
C ASN A 161 -10.16 6.33 29.08
N PHE A 162 -10.92 5.37 28.55
CA PHE A 162 -12.34 5.21 28.85
C PHE A 162 -12.59 4.91 30.33
N GLN A 163 -11.82 4.01 30.93
CA GLN A 163 -11.91 3.71 32.37
C GLN A 163 -11.57 4.94 33.22
N TYR A 164 -10.52 5.69 32.88
CA TYR A 164 -10.18 6.93 33.57
C TYR A 164 -11.27 8.00 33.42
N GLY A 165 -11.84 8.16 32.23
CA GLY A 165 -12.97 9.05 31.99
C GLY A 165 -14.22 8.66 32.77
N GLN A 166 -14.56 7.37 32.84
CA GLN A 166 -15.64 6.88 33.69
C GLN A 166 -15.38 7.19 35.17
N HIS A 167 -14.17 6.94 35.68
CA HIS A 167 -13.85 7.28 37.06
C HIS A 167 -14.00 8.78 37.34
N GLN A 168 -13.64 9.68 36.43
CA GLN A 168 -13.85 11.12 36.61
C GLN A 168 -15.35 11.50 36.61
N PHE A 169 -16.15 10.94 35.71
CA PHE A 169 -17.60 11.20 35.66
C PHE A 169 -18.37 10.63 36.87
N PHE A 170 -18.01 9.42 37.34
CA PHE A 170 -18.65 8.79 38.50
C PHE A 170 -18.14 9.32 39.85
N SER A 171 -16.96 9.93 39.89
CA SER A 171 -16.48 10.64 41.09
C SER A 171 -17.23 11.96 41.32
N LEU A 172 -17.62 12.66 40.24
CA LEU A 172 -18.35 13.92 40.31
C LEU A 172 -19.86 13.77 40.59
N THR A 173 -20.42 12.57 40.44
CA THR A 173 -21.84 12.29 40.72
C THR A 173 -22.09 11.73 42.12
N ARG A 174 -21.07 11.68 42.98
CA ARG A 174 -21.17 11.17 44.36
C ARG A 174 -21.24 12.24 45.45
N SER A 175 -21.50 13.51 45.09
CA SER A 175 -21.89 14.56 46.04
C SER A 175 -23.25 15.16 45.68
N SER A 176 -24.31 14.38 45.90
CA SER A 176 -25.68 14.91 46.00
C SER A 176 -26.38 14.15 47.11
N GLU A 177 -25.81 14.24 48.32
CA GLU A 177 -26.57 14.10 49.56
C GLU A 177 -27.23 15.44 49.86
N GLU A 178 -28.23 15.82 49.07
CA GLU A 178 -29.19 16.83 49.52
C GLU A 178 -30.54 16.56 48.83
N PHE A 179 -31.56 16.48 49.68
CA PHE A 179 -32.98 16.51 49.33
C PHE A 179 -33.69 15.23 48.87
N GLN A 180 -33.53 14.13 49.63
CA GLN A 180 -34.71 13.31 49.97
C GLN A 180 -35.50 14.00 51.10
N ALA A 181 -36.15 15.12 50.78
CA ALA A 181 -37.15 15.73 51.65
C ALA A 181 -38.44 15.89 50.83
N ASN A 182 -39.18 14.80 50.70
CA ASN A 182 -40.62 14.78 50.39
C ASN A 182 -41.19 13.39 50.73
N LEU A 183 -41.04 12.99 52.00
CA LEU A 183 -41.98 12.05 52.61
C LEU A 183 -42.94 12.87 53.46
N ILE A 184 -44.10 13.15 52.87
CA ILE A 184 -45.26 13.70 53.57
C ILE A 184 -45.67 12.67 54.64
N PRO A 185 -45.74 13.02 55.93
CA PRO A 185 -46.32 12.12 56.92
C PRO A 185 -47.84 12.15 56.78
N MET A 186 -48.44 11.05 56.31
CA MET A 186 -49.87 10.81 56.49
C MET A 186 -50.14 10.59 57.98
N ARG A 187 -50.82 11.54 58.62
CA ARG A 187 -51.55 11.30 59.87
C ARG A 187 -52.64 10.26 59.61
N SER A 188 -52.68 9.20 60.41
CA SER A 188 -53.92 8.45 60.66
C SER A 188 -54.29 8.64 62.13
N ASP A 189 -55.17 9.59 62.38
CA ASP A 189 -55.98 9.59 63.59
C ASP A 189 -57.07 8.54 63.41
N SER A 190 -57.09 7.52 64.27
CA SER A 190 -58.31 6.80 64.60
C SER A 190 -58.18 6.17 65.97
N GLU A 191 -58.77 6.87 66.93
CA GLU A 191 -59.28 6.38 68.20
C GLU A 191 -60.11 5.11 68.01
N PHE A 192 -59.97 4.12 68.89
CA PHE A 192 -61.11 3.55 69.64
C PHE A 192 -60.58 2.71 70.82
N GLU A 193 -61.16 3.00 71.98
CA GLU A 193 -60.97 2.43 73.32
C GLU A 193 -61.52 0.97 73.46
N PRO A 194 -61.25 0.27 74.59
CA PRO A 194 -61.24 -1.20 74.70
C PRO A 194 -62.59 -1.93 74.67
#